data_AF-A0A3C0VAM0-F1
#
_entry.id   AF-A0A3C0VAM0-F1
#
_cell.length_a   1.000
_cell.length_b   1.000
_cell.length_c   1.000
_cell.angle_alpha   90.00
_cell.angle_beta   90.00
_cell.angle_gamma   90.00
#
_symmetry.space_group_name_H-M   'P 1'
#
loop_
_entity.id
_entity.type
_entity.pdbx_description
1 polymer ?
#
loop_
_entity_poly.entity_id
_entity_poly.type
_entity_poly.pdbx_seq_one_letter_code
_entity_poly.pdbx_strand_id
1 'polypeptide(L)'
;MFVAAAISAAAAAGTADAPATRRPNLLLAIADDWGFPHAGAYGDAVVKTPAFDRLAREGVLFTNAYASSPSCTPSRGALLTGQWHWRLKGAANLWSIFPDAFATYPEILAKAGYVAGSTGKAWGPGRTETPKRDLAFAKRSAEELYDLRKDPAQLVNIAGDPACAEIRAALAARLTEFLRASGDPRVVGGAEAFESHPYLGGGVPYEEPRKK
;
A
#
# COMPACT_ATOMS: atom_id res chain seq x y z
N MET A 1 44.04 34.11 48.36
CA MET A 1 43.24 32.89 48.46
C MET A 1 42.08 33.17 49.40
N PHE A 2 40.90 33.46 48.85
CA PHE A 2 39.55 33.12 49.32
C PHE A 2 38.58 33.78 48.34
N VAL A 3 37.80 32.94 47.67
CA VAL A 3 36.82 33.26 46.63
C VAL A 3 35.54 33.76 47.30
N ALA A 4 35.02 34.90 46.86
CA ALA A 4 33.65 35.31 47.13
C ALA A 4 32.80 34.97 45.90
N ALA A 5 31.90 33.99 46.03
CA ALA A 5 30.90 33.67 45.02
C ALA A 5 29.58 34.36 45.42
N ALA A 6 29.11 35.28 44.57
CA ALA A 6 27.78 35.86 44.67
C ALA A 6 26.75 34.90 44.07
N ILE A 7 25.72 34.58 44.86
CA ILE A 7 24.54 33.83 44.40
C ILE A 7 23.67 34.81 43.62
N SER A 8 23.68 34.72 42.29
CA SER A 8 22.66 35.34 41.46
C SER A 8 21.51 34.35 41.28
N ALA A 9 20.33 34.72 41.78
CA ALA A 9 19.11 33.96 41.59
C ALA A 9 18.72 33.99 40.10
N ALA A 10 19.01 32.91 39.38
CA ALA A 10 18.45 32.69 38.06
C ALA A 10 16.96 32.37 38.22
N ALA A 11 16.11 33.26 37.74
CA ALA A 11 14.69 33.02 37.58
C ALA A 11 14.47 31.70 36.84
N ALA A 12 13.68 30.81 37.43
CA ALA A 12 13.23 29.59 36.80
C ALA A 12 12.41 29.97 35.55
N ALA A 13 13.08 30.01 34.40
CA ALA A 13 12.41 29.96 33.12
C ALA A 13 11.66 28.63 33.09
N GLY A 14 10.33 28.71 33.12
CA GLY A 14 9.45 27.56 33.00
C GLY A 14 9.91 26.72 31.82
N THR A 15 10.30 25.48 32.09
CA THR A 15 10.45 24.46 31.07
C THR A 15 9.09 24.33 30.40
N ALA A 16 8.93 24.96 29.24
CA ALA A 16 7.83 24.65 28.35
C ALA A 16 7.96 23.15 28.07
N ASP A 17 7.04 22.37 28.62
CA ASP A 17 6.92 20.95 28.36
C ASP A 17 6.85 20.80 26.85
N ALA A 18 7.88 20.21 26.23
CA ALA A 18 7.83 19.87 24.83
C ALA A 18 6.58 19.00 24.64
N PRO A 19 5.73 19.25 23.63
CA PRO A 19 4.56 18.41 23.41
C PRO A 19 5.08 16.98 23.28
N ALA A 20 4.65 16.10 24.20
CA ALA A 20 5.02 14.70 24.21
C ALA A 20 4.94 14.20 22.77
N THR A 21 6.09 13.91 22.15
CA THR A 21 6.20 13.75 20.70
C THR A 21 5.35 12.56 20.31
N ARG A 22 4.10 12.82 19.90
CA ARG A 22 3.15 11.78 19.54
C ARG A 22 3.77 11.07 18.35
N ARG A 23 3.99 9.75 18.49
CA ARG A 23 4.56 8.93 17.42
C ARG A 23 3.74 9.14 16.13
N PRO A 24 4.39 9.41 14.98
CA PRO A 24 3.67 9.76 13.75
C PRO A 24 2.93 8.54 13.20
N ASN A 25 1.81 8.74 12.51
CA ASN A 25 1.22 7.67 11.71
C ASN A 25 2.00 7.52 10.40
N LEU A 26 2.15 6.28 9.91
CA LEU A 26 2.90 5.98 8.69
C LEU A 26 1.94 5.39 7.64
N LEU A 27 1.91 5.98 6.45
CA LEU A 27 1.16 5.46 5.29
C LEU A 27 2.14 5.19 4.14
N LEU A 28 2.29 3.92 3.77
CA LEU A 28 3.00 3.53 2.55
C LEU A 28 1.99 3.26 1.44
N ALA A 29 1.95 4.12 0.44
CA ALA A 29 1.14 3.95 -0.76
C ALA A 29 2.01 3.53 -1.94
N ILE A 30 1.60 2.47 -2.65
CA ILE A 30 2.33 1.90 -3.79
C ILE A 30 1.33 1.72 -4.93
N ALA A 31 1.71 2.16 -6.14
CA ALA A 31 1.03 1.79 -7.37
C ALA A 31 1.82 0.69 -8.09
N ASP A 32 1.11 -0.34 -8.55
CA ASP A 32 1.73 -1.39 -9.38
C ASP A 32 1.92 -0.84 -10.81
N ASP A 33 3.08 -1.14 -11.39
CA ASP A 33 3.44 -0.79 -12.77
C ASP A 33 3.39 0.71 -13.14
N TRP A 34 3.48 1.60 -12.14
CA TRP A 34 3.64 3.04 -12.40
C TRP A 34 5.07 3.33 -12.88
N GLY A 35 5.21 3.63 -14.17
CA GLY A 35 6.47 4.06 -14.79
C GLY A 35 6.73 5.57 -14.75
N PHE A 36 8.01 5.96 -14.64
CA PHE A 36 8.45 7.33 -14.91
C PHE A 36 8.35 7.63 -16.43
N PRO A 37 7.89 8.82 -16.86
CA PRO A 37 7.63 10.02 -16.07
C PRO A 37 6.14 10.27 -15.76
N HIS A 38 5.27 9.25 -15.73
CA HIS A 38 3.81 9.41 -15.82
C HIS A 38 3.10 10.04 -14.61
N ALA A 39 3.45 11.27 -14.24
CA ALA A 39 2.79 12.10 -13.25
C ALA A 39 3.06 13.59 -13.56
N GLY A 40 2.13 14.47 -13.21
CA GLY A 40 2.31 15.92 -13.35
C GLY A 40 3.54 16.43 -12.60
N ALA A 41 3.81 15.90 -11.41
CA ALA A 41 5.00 16.20 -10.61
C ALA A 41 6.34 15.87 -11.29
N TYR A 42 6.35 14.96 -12.27
CA TYR A 42 7.51 14.60 -13.07
C TYR A 42 7.52 15.26 -14.46
N GLY A 43 6.54 16.14 -14.76
CA GLY A 43 6.45 16.90 -16.00
C GLY A 43 5.65 16.24 -17.12
N ASP A 44 4.88 15.17 -16.85
CA ASP A 44 3.96 14.61 -17.84
C ASP A 44 2.83 15.61 -18.15
N ALA A 45 2.70 16.01 -19.42
CA ALA A 45 1.73 17.00 -19.87
C ALA A 45 0.31 16.43 -20.10
N VAL A 46 0.18 15.09 -20.13
CA VAL A 46 -1.07 14.38 -20.46
C VAL A 46 -1.71 13.83 -19.19
N VAL A 47 -0.92 13.19 -18.34
CA VAL A 47 -1.40 12.51 -17.13
C VAL A 47 -1.69 13.52 -16.02
N LYS A 48 -2.93 13.54 -15.52
CA LYS A 48 -3.37 14.45 -14.46
C LYS A 48 -3.39 13.75 -13.10
N THR A 49 -2.47 14.09 -12.21
CA THR A 49 -2.30 13.46 -10.89
C THR A 49 -2.37 14.46 -9.73
N PRO A 50 -3.42 15.30 -9.62
CA PRO A 50 -3.44 16.46 -8.72
C PRO A 50 -3.19 16.12 -7.24
N ALA A 51 -3.64 14.95 -6.77
CA ALA A 51 -3.39 14.50 -5.40
C ALA A 51 -1.91 14.13 -5.16
N PHE A 52 -1.28 13.41 -6.08
CA PHE A 52 0.14 13.09 -6.00
C PHE A 52 1.00 14.34 -6.16
N ASP A 53 0.63 15.23 -7.08
CA ASP A 53 1.36 16.49 -7.34
C ASP A 53 1.32 17.41 -6.11
N ARG A 54 0.20 17.39 -5.36
CA ARG A 54 0.10 18.06 -4.07
C ARG A 54 1.06 17.46 -3.04
N LEU A 55 1.09 16.14 -2.90
CA LEU A 55 2.01 15.45 -1.97
C LEU A 55 3.47 15.74 -2.32
N ALA A 56 3.82 15.73 -3.60
CA ALA A 56 5.17 16.05 -4.07
C ALA A 56 5.58 17.49 -3.71
N ARG A 57 4.65 18.45 -3.81
CA ARG A 57 4.88 19.87 -3.48
C ARG A 57 4.96 20.12 -1.97
N GLU A 58 4.18 19.40 -1.17
CA GLU A 58 4.15 19.55 0.30
C GLU A 58 5.22 18.70 1.01
N GLY A 59 5.88 17.80 0.28
CA GLY A 59 6.86 16.86 0.82
C GLY A 59 8.20 16.89 0.07
N VAL A 60 8.81 15.72 -0.02
CA VAL A 60 10.08 15.52 -0.73
C VAL A 60 9.83 14.61 -1.93
N LEU A 61 10.17 15.11 -3.12
CA LEU A 61 10.11 14.35 -4.37
C LEU A 61 11.50 13.85 -4.77
N PHE A 62 11.65 12.54 -4.93
CA PHE A 62 12.88 11.94 -5.45
C PHE A 62 12.80 11.84 -6.97
N THR A 63 13.70 12.51 -7.68
CA THR A 63 13.78 12.45 -9.16
C THR A 63 14.58 11.26 -9.68
N ASN A 64 15.34 10.60 -8.79
CA ASN A 64 16.19 9.46 -9.10
C ASN A 64 15.95 8.34 -8.09
N ALA A 65 14.79 7.69 -8.17
CA ALA A 65 14.41 6.55 -7.34
C ALA A 65 14.22 5.31 -8.21
N TYR A 66 14.94 4.23 -7.90
CA TYR A 66 14.96 3.01 -8.72
C TYR A 66 14.44 1.80 -7.93
N ALA A 67 13.61 0.99 -8.58
CA ALA A 67 13.20 -0.29 -8.03
C ALA A 67 14.41 -1.24 -7.91
N SER A 68 14.44 -2.04 -6.84
CA SER A 68 15.51 -3.05 -6.67
C SER A 68 15.50 -4.08 -7.80
N SER A 69 14.31 -4.44 -8.30
CA SER A 69 14.11 -5.39 -9.39
C SER A 69 12.90 -4.93 -10.23
N PRO A 70 12.92 -5.08 -11.57
CA PRO A 70 11.80 -4.74 -12.44
C PRO A 70 10.74 -5.86 -12.47
N SER A 71 10.37 -6.39 -11.30
CA SER A 71 9.38 -7.47 -11.16
C SER A 71 8.69 -7.44 -9.80
N CYS A 72 7.40 -7.75 -9.75
CA CYS A 72 6.54 -7.52 -8.58
C CYS A 72 7.08 -8.15 -7.28
N THR A 73 7.23 -9.47 -7.25
CA THR A 73 7.63 -10.25 -6.07
C THR A 73 8.99 -9.82 -5.51
N PRO A 74 10.07 -9.77 -6.32
CA PRO A 74 11.38 -9.34 -5.82
C PRO A 74 11.43 -7.85 -5.44
N SER A 75 10.78 -6.96 -6.20
CA SER A 75 10.74 -5.53 -5.88
C SER A 75 10.04 -5.26 -4.54
N ARG A 76 8.86 -5.84 -4.36
CA ARG A 76 8.07 -5.71 -3.13
C ARG A 76 8.75 -6.41 -1.95
N GLY A 77 9.44 -7.52 -2.19
CA GLY A 77 10.24 -8.19 -1.16
C GLY A 77 11.39 -7.31 -0.67
N ALA A 78 12.09 -6.64 -1.58
CA ALA A 78 13.14 -5.68 -1.23
C ALA A 78 12.57 -4.51 -0.42
N LEU A 79 11.44 -3.95 -0.85
CA LEU A 79 10.76 -2.87 -0.14
C LEU A 79 10.32 -3.27 1.28
N LEU A 80 9.76 -4.46 1.46
CA LEU A 80 9.28 -4.94 2.75
C LEU A 80 10.42 -5.19 3.75
N THR A 81 11.58 -5.64 3.27
CA THR A 81 12.70 -6.10 4.13
C THR A 81 13.84 -5.09 4.24
N GLY A 82 13.88 -4.08 3.37
CA GLY A 82 15.02 -3.19 3.22
C GLY A 82 16.29 -3.89 2.70
N GLN A 83 16.16 -5.09 2.11
CA GLN A 83 17.29 -5.86 1.55
C GLN A 83 17.33 -5.75 0.03
N TRP A 84 18.50 -5.98 -0.55
CA TRP A 84 18.60 -6.23 -1.98
C TRP A 84 17.84 -7.51 -2.36
N HIS A 85 17.07 -7.47 -3.45
CA HIS A 85 16.22 -8.59 -3.86
C HIS A 85 17.00 -9.92 -4.01
N TRP A 86 18.24 -9.90 -4.52
CA TRP A 86 19.08 -11.09 -4.68
C TRP A 86 19.51 -11.75 -3.35
N ARG A 87 19.33 -11.07 -2.21
CA ARG A 87 19.56 -11.65 -0.87
C ARG A 87 18.34 -12.40 -0.35
N LEU A 88 17.17 -12.28 -0.98
CA LEU A 88 15.89 -12.79 -0.49
C LEU A 88 15.62 -14.27 -0.84
N LYS A 89 16.65 -15.01 -1.28
CA LYS A 89 16.55 -16.43 -1.63
C LYS A 89 15.41 -16.65 -2.65
N GLY A 90 14.48 -17.55 -2.36
CA GLY A 90 13.32 -17.83 -3.21
C GLY A 90 12.51 -16.58 -3.56
N ALA A 91 12.35 -15.63 -2.62
CA ALA A 91 11.60 -14.39 -2.83
C ALA A 91 12.22 -13.41 -3.84
N ALA A 92 13.41 -13.73 -4.38
CA ALA A 92 13.99 -13.04 -5.53
C ALA A 92 13.28 -13.37 -6.86
N ASN A 93 12.36 -14.34 -6.88
CA ASN A 93 11.67 -14.80 -8.09
C ASN A 93 10.14 -14.61 -7.97
N LEU A 94 9.47 -14.52 -9.12
CA LEU A 94 7.99 -14.53 -9.20
C LEU A 94 7.43 -15.87 -8.70
N TRP A 95 6.20 -15.85 -8.18
CA TRP A 95 5.46 -17.04 -7.73
C TRP A 95 6.19 -17.87 -6.66
N SER A 96 7.04 -17.22 -5.88
CA SER A 96 7.93 -17.87 -4.92
C SER A 96 7.33 -17.99 -3.52
N ILE A 97 8.14 -18.56 -2.62
CA ILE A 97 7.86 -18.62 -1.18
C ILE A 97 8.65 -17.51 -0.50
N PHE A 98 7.98 -16.66 0.28
CA PHE A 98 8.63 -15.67 1.12
C PHE A 98 9.19 -16.32 2.40
N PRO A 99 10.52 -16.29 2.62
CA PRO A 99 11.12 -16.96 3.79
C PRO A 99 10.85 -16.24 5.11
N ASP A 100 10.63 -17.00 6.19
CA ASP A 100 10.39 -16.43 7.53
C ASP A 100 11.66 -15.85 8.16
N ALA A 101 12.83 -16.20 7.62
CA ALA A 101 14.12 -15.65 8.04
C ALA A 101 14.23 -14.12 7.85
N PHE A 102 13.37 -13.51 7.03
CA PHE A 102 13.40 -12.07 6.77
C PHE A 102 12.23 -11.36 7.45
N ALA A 103 12.53 -10.56 8.46
CA ALA A 103 11.54 -9.65 9.05
C ALA A 103 11.17 -8.53 8.07
N THR A 104 9.92 -8.10 8.12
CA THR A 104 9.39 -6.99 7.30
C THR A 104 9.18 -5.74 8.15
N TYR A 105 9.21 -4.56 7.52
CA TYR A 105 8.98 -3.30 8.24
C TYR A 105 7.62 -3.26 8.96
N PRO A 106 6.48 -3.81 8.44
CA PRO A 106 5.23 -3.83 9.18
C PRO A 106 5.33 -4.66 10.47
N GLU A 107 6.03 -5.80 10.44
CA GLU A 107 6.24 -6.64 11.63
C GLU A 107 7.16 -5.95 12.65
N ILE A 108 8.17 -5.24 12.18
CA ILE A 108 9.08 -4.45 13.03
C ILE A 108 8.30 -3.30 13.69
N LEU A 109 7.47 -2.58 12.94
CA LEU A 109 6.61 -1.52 13.48
C LEU A 109 5.59 -2.08 14.48
N ALA A 110 4.96 -3.22 14.19
CA ALA A 110 4.03 -3.87 15.11
C ALA A 110 4.71 -4.24 16.44
N LYS A 111 5.92 -4.81 16.39
CA LYS A 111 6.74 -5.09 17.58
C LYS A 111 7.12 -3.82 18.36
N ALA A 112 7.23 -2.68 17.68
CA ALA A 112 7.48 -1.39 18.32
C ALA A 112 6.21 -0.72 18.90
N GLY A 113 5.05 -1.37 18.80
CA GLY A 113 3.77 -0.91 19.34
C GLY A 113 2.93 -0.09 18.35
N TYR A 114 3.27 -0.09 17.07
CA TYR A 114 2.37 0.45 16.04
C TYR A 114 1.26 -0.55 15.75
N VAL A 115 0.08 -0.02 15.44
CA VAL A 115 -0.96 -0.83 14.80
C VAL A 115 -0.66 -0.86 13.30
N ALA A 116 -0.38 -2.05 12.76
CA ALA A 116 -0.05 -2.26 11.35
C ALA A 116 -1.21 -2.95 10.62
N GLY A 117 -1.48 -2.50 9.40
CA GLY A 117 -2.48 -3.08 8.51
C GLY A 117 -2.10 -2.82 7.06
N SER A 118 -2.72 -3.56 6.14
CA SER A 118 -2.51 -3.40 4.70
C SER A 118 -3.80 -3.64 3.94
N THR A 119 -4.03 -2.88 2.87
CA THR A 119 -5.10 -3.12 1.90
C THR A 119 -4.52 -3.14 0.49
N GLY A 120 -5.17 -3.86 -0.43
CA GLY A 120 -4.68 -4.07 -1.79
C GLY A 120 -3.59 -5.15 -1.88
N LYS A 121 -2.61 -4.94 -2.77
CA LYS A 121 -1.50 -5.87 -3.01
C LYS A 121 -0.26 -5.41 -2.23
N ALA A 122 0.02 -6.05 -1.10
CA ALA A 122 1.25 -5.79 -0.34
C ALA A 122 2.46 -6.47 -1.01
N TRP A 123 2.48 -7.81 -1.03
CA TRP A 123 3.49 -8.63 -1.71
C TRP A 123 2.85 -9.72 -2.56
N GLY A 124 3.46 -10.03 -3.70
CA GLY A 124 3.06 -11.12 -4.58
C GLY A 124 3.38 -10.86 -6.05
N PRO A 125 3.15 -11.87 -6.93
CA PRO A 125 2.57 -13.18 -6.62
C PRO A 125 3.50 -14.12 -5.83
N GLY A 126 2.90 -15.00 -5.02
CA GLY A 126 3.62 -15.98 -4.20
C GLY A 126 2.82 -16.42 -2.97
N ARG A 127 3.48 -17.15 -2.06
CA ARG A 127 2.95 -17.49 -0.73
C ARG A 127 4.02 -17.28 0.34
N THR A 128 3.62 -17.16 1.60
CA THR A 128 4.56 -17.12 2.73
C THR A 128 4.96 -18.55 3.12
N GLU A 129 6.13 -18.70 3.73
CA GLU A 129 6.60 -19.98 4.28
C GLU A 129 5.66 -20.44 5.41
N THR A 130 5.47 -19.59 6.43
CA THR A 130 4.39 -19.78 7.42
C THR A 130 3.06 -19.22 6.89
N PRO A 131 1.99 -20.03 6.84
CA PRO A 131 0.65 -19.54 6.50
C PRO A 131 0.16 -18.45 7.46
N LYS A 132 -0.70 -17.54 6.96
CA LYS A 132 -1.33 -16.46 7.75
C LYS A 132 -0.37 -15.44 8.36
N ARG A 133 0.75 -15.18 7.69
CA ARG A 133 1.67 -14.08 8.02
C ARG A 133 1.09 -12.75 7.52
N ASP A 134 -0.06 -12.34 8.04
CA ASP A 134 -0.94 -11.41 7.32
C ASP A 134 -0.48 -9.94 7.33
N LEU A 135 0.29 -9.50 8.33
CA LEU A 135 0.68 -8.09 8.50
C LEU A 135 1.34 -7.44 7.27
N ALA A 136 2.04 -8.23 6.44
CA ALA A 136 2.68 -7.76 5.21
C ALA A 136 2.24 -8.54 3.96
N PHE A 137 1.39 -9.56 4.12
CA PHE A 137 1.09 -10.53 3.06
C PHE A 137 -0.41 -10.84 2.95
N ALA A 138 -1.28 -10.15 3.72
CA ALA A 138 -2.72 -10.31 3.63
C ALA A 138 -3.19 -10.07 2.19
N LYS A 139 -4.03 -10.99 1.71
CA LYS A 139 -4.77 -10.78 0.47
C LYS A 139 -6.00 -9.94 0.78
N ARG A 140 -6.32 -9.00 -0.11
CA ARG A 140 -7.57 -8.26 -0.02
C ARG A 140 -8.75 -9.23 -0.11
N SER A 141 -9.68 -9.13 0.84
CA SER A 141 -10.94 -9.86 0.79
C SER A 141 -11.82 -9.34 -0.34
N ALA A 142 -12.73 -10.18 -0.83
CA ALA A 142 -13.69 -9.76 -1.87
C ALA A 142 -14.62 -8.65 -1.38
N GLU A 143 -14.99 -8.70 -0.10
CA GLU A 143 -15.85 -7.73 0.56
C GLU A 143 -15.15 -7.16 1.80
N GLU A 144 -15.33 -5.87 2.04
CA GLU A 144 -14.80 -5.15 3.20
C GLU A 144 -15.93 -4.32 3.82
N LEU A 145 -16.19 -4.52 5.11
CA LEU A 145 -17.18 -3.79 5.89
C LEU A 145 -16.53 -3.39 7.22
N TYR A 146 -16.73 -2.15 7.65
CA TYR A 146 -16.11 -1.59 8.85
C TYR A 146 -17.14 -0.80 9.67
N ASP A 147 -17.19 -1.01 10.99
CA ASP A 147 -17.97 -0.16 11.90
C ASP A 147 -17.12 1.03 12.32
N LEU A 148 -17.27 2.15 11.61
CA LEU A 148 -16.46 3.37 11.81
C LEU A 148 -16.55 3.96 13.23
N ARG A 149 -17.57 3.60 14.02
CA ARG A 149 -17.70 4.06 15.41
C ARG A 149 -16.77 3.30 16.35
N LYS A 150 -16.52 2.02 16.05
CA LYS A 150 -15.67 1.12 16.86
C LYS A 150 -14.26 1.00 16.29
N ASP A 151 -14.16 1.10 14.97
CA ASP A 151 -12.93 0.98 14.20
C ASP A 151 -12.83 2.13 13.17
N PRO A 152 -12.54 3.36 13.64
CA PRO A 152 -12.42 4.53 12.77
C PRO A 152 -11.23 4.42 11.81
N ALA A 153 -10.27 3.53 12.08
CA ALA A 153 -9.11 3.29 11.24
C ALA A 153 -9.33 2.19 10.18
N GLN A 154 -10.51 1.53 10.18
CA GLN A 154 -10.89 0.51 9.19
C GLN A 154 -9.88 -0.64 9.09
N LEU A 155 -9.41 -1.11 10.25
CA LEU A 155 -8.41 -2.16 10.37
C LEU A 155 -9.02 -3.56 10.52
N VAL A 156 -10.26 -3.64 10.99
CA VAL A 156 -10.96 -4.89 11.29
C VAL A 156 -12.13 -5.07 10.35
N ASN A 157 -11.92 -5.87 9.31
CA ASN A 157 -12.99 -6.21 8.37
C ASN A 157 -14.02 -7.14 9.03
N ILE A 158 -15.24 -6.63 9.23
CA ILE A 158 -16.39 -7.34 9.81
C ILE A 158 -17.34 -7.90 8.74
N ALA A 159 -16.96 -7.89 7.46
CA ALA A 159 -17.81 -8.39 6.38
C ALA A 159 -18.20 -9.86 6.55
N GLY A 160 -17.38 -10.66 7.23
CA GLY A 160 -17.67 -12.08 7.50
C GLY A 160 -18.61 -12.33 8.69
N ASP A 161 -18.94 -11.31 9.48
CA ASP A 161 -19.79 -11.45 10.68
C ASP A 161 -21.26 -11.70 10.28
N PRO A 162 -21.89 -12.81 10.72
CA PRO A 162 -23.31 -13.08 10.47
C PRO A 162 -24.24 -11.95 10.94
N ALA A 163 -23.90 -11.23 12.02
CA ALA A 163 -24.68 -10.11 12.52
C ALA A 163 -24.73 -8.94 11.53
N CYS A 164 -23.78 -8.86 10.60
CA CYS A 164 -23.69 -7.82 9.58
C CYS A 164 -24.28 -8.26 8.22
N ALA A 165 -24.82 -9.48 8.10
CA ALA A 165 -25.25 -10.05 6.82
C ALA A 165 -26.31 -9.19 6.11
N GLU A 166 -27.32 -8.70 6.83
CA GLU A 166 -28.37 -7.85 6.25
C GLU A 166 -27.82 -6.50 5.79
N ILE A 167 -26.97 -5.88 6.60
CA ILE A 167 -26.32 -4.59 6.27
C ILE A 167 -25.44 -4.76 5.04
N ARG A 168 -24.64 -5.84 4.98
CA ARG A 168 -23.79 -6.17 3.84
C ARG A 168 -24.62 -6.34 2.57
N ALA A 169 -25.71 -7.11 2.63
CA ALA A 169 -26.61 -7.31 1.48
C ALA A 169 -27.23 -5.99 1.00
N ALA A 170 -27.69 -5.14 1.92
CA ALA A 170 -28.27 -3.84 1.59
C ALA A 170 -27.24 -2.90 0.93
N LEU A 171 -26.01 -2.84 1.45
CA LEU A 171 -24.94 -2.02 0.87
C LEU A 171 -24.49 -2.56 -0.49
N ALA A 172 -24.39 -3.88 -0.66
CA ALA A 172 -24.06 -4.51 -1.94
C ALA A 172 -25.13 -4.20 -3.01
N ALA A 173 -26.41 -4.22 -2.64
CA ALA A 173 -27.51 -3.84 -3.54
C ALA A 173 -27.40 -2.37 -3.95
N ARG A 174 -27.16 -1.45 -3.00
CA ARG A 174 -26.95 -0.01 -3.28
C ARG A 174 -25.75 0.25 -4.19
N LEU A 175 -24.63 -0.45 -3.96
CA LEU A 175 -23.46 -0.35 -4.83
C LEU A 175 -23.80 -0.83 -6.25
N THR A 176 -24.48 -1.96 -6.38
CA THR A 176 -24.89 -2.50 -7.68
C THR A 176 -25.79 -1.54 -8.44
N GLU A 177 -26.76 -0.93 -7.75
CA GLU A 177 -27.64 0.09 -8.31
C GLU A 177 -26.84 1.31 -8.78
N PHE A 178 -25.92 1.81 -7.95
CA PHE A 178 -25.05 2.93 -8.30
C PHE A 178 -24.20 2.61 -9.54
N LEU A 179 -23.54 1.46 -9.59
CA LEU A 179 -22.69 1.06 -10.71
C LEU A 179 -23.48 0.96 -12.03
N ARG A 180 -24.72 0.47 -11.98
CA ARG A 180 -25.63 0.47 -13.14
C ARG A 180 -26.03 1.89 -13.54
N ALA A 181 -26.43 2.71 -12.57
CA ALA A 181 -26.84 4.09 -12.82
C ALA A 181 -25.69 4.95 -13.37
N SER A 182 -24.46 4.69 -12.96
CA SER A 182 -23.26 5.36 -13.48
C SER A 182 -22.77 4.80 -14.82
N GLY A 183 -23.42 3.75 -15.35
CA GLY A 183 -23.01 3.10 -16.59
C GLY A 183 -21.64 2.45 -16.50
N ASP A 184 -21.26 1.88 -15.34
CA ASP A 184 -19.97 1.21 -15.18
C ASP A 184 -19.89 0.03 -16.17
N PRO A 185 -18.95 0.04 -17.15
CA PRO A 185 -18.90 -0.96 -18.20
C PRO A 185 -18.70 -2.39 -17.69
N ARG A 186 -18.18 -2.55 -16.47
CA ARG A 186 -18.02 -3.85 -15.82
C ARG A 186 -19.35 -4.48 -15.41
N VAL A 187 -20.40 -3.67 -15.26
CA VAL A 187 -21.73 -4.10 -14.80
C VAL A 187 -22.76 -4.06 -15.92
N VAL A 188 -22.68 -3.08 -16.84
CA VAL A 188 -23.66 -2.91 -17.92
C VAL A 188 -23.25 -3.52 -19.26
N GLY A 189 -22.05 -4.12 -19.34
CA GLY A 189 -21.45 -4.66 -20.57
C GLY A 189 -20.43 -3.69 -21.18
N GLY A 190 -19.46 -4.22 -21.94
CA GLY A 190 -18.32 -3.46 -22.46
C GLY A 190 -17.05 -3.59 -21.64
N ALA A 191 -17.04 -4.42 -20.60
CA ALA A 191 -15.84 -4.74 -19.81
C ALA A 191 -14.72 -5.33 -20.67
N GLU A 192 -15.09 -6.14 -21.67
CA GLU A 192 -14.21 -6.67 -22.71
C GLU A 192 -13.35 -5.60 -23.40
N ALA A 193 -13.78 -4.34 -23.48
CA ALA A 193 -12.97 -3.25 -24.03
C ALA A 193 -11.75 -2.89 -23.15
N PHE A 194 -11.76 -3.22 -21.86
CA PHE A 194 -10.62 -3.01 -20.96
C PHE A 194 -9.61 -4.17 -21.01
N GLU A 195 -10.08 -5.37 -21.37
CA GLU A 195 -9.26 -6.58 -21.44
C GLU A 195 -8.77 -6.87 -22.87
N SER A 196 -9.37 -6.22 -23.88
CA SER A 196 -8.97 -6.33 -25.28
C SER A 196 -8.37 -5.02 -25.78
N HIS A 197 -7.16 -5.11 -26.32
CA HIS A 197 -6.47 -4.00 -26.97
C HIS A 197 -6.20 -4.40 -28.41
N PRO A 198 -6.46 -3.53 -29.40
CA PRO A 198 -6.14 -3.86 -30.79
C PRO A 198 -4.63 -4.09 -30.92
N TYR A 199 -4.26 -5.25 -31.46
CA TYR A 199 -2.86 -5.55 -31.77
C TYR A 199 -2.42 -4.67 -32.96
N LEU A 200 -1.70 -3.58 -32.66
CA LEU A 200 -1.20 -2.63 -33.66
C LEU A 200 0.15 -3.05 -34.27
N GLY A 201 0.65 -4.24 -33.94
CA GLY A 201 2.03 -4.66 -34.22
C GLY A 201 2.35 -5.06 -35.66
N GLY A 202 1.38 -5.08 -36.59
CA GLY A 202 1.60 -5.41 -38.01
C GLY A 202 2.16 -6.81 -38.31
N GLY A 203 2.49 -7.60 -37.28
CA GLY A 203 2.99 -8.96 -37.38
C GLY A 203 1.87 -9.99 -37.59
N VAL A 204 2.28 -11.19 -38.03
CA VAL A 204 1.39 -12.33 -38.24
C VAL A 204 0.56 -12.58 -36.96
N PRO A 205 -0.77 -12.76 -37.05
CA PRO A 205 -1.60 -13.02 -35.88
C PRO A 205 -1.07 -14.21 -35.08
N TYR A 206 -1.00 -14.07 -33.75
CA TYR A 206 -0.71 -15.19 -32.87
C TYR A 206 -1.87 -16.18 -32.94
N GLU A 207 -1.64 -17.35 -33.55
CA GLU A 207 -2.61 -18.45 -33.47
C GLU A 207 -2.60 -18.99 -32.03
N GLU A 208 -3.72 -18.85 -31.31
CA GLU A 208 -3.84 -19.43 -29.98
C GLU A 208 -3.55 -20.94 -30.05
N PRO A 209 -2.71 -21.48 -29.14
CA PRO A 209 -2.44 -22.90 -29.12
C PRO A 209 -3.75 -23.66 -28.84
N ARG A 210 -4.08 -24.64 -29.69
CA ARG A 210 -5.22 -25.53 -29.47
C ARG A 210 -5.18 -26.08 -28.05
N LYS A 211 -6.21 -25.76 -27.26
CA LYS A 211 -6.42 -26.32 -25.91
C LYS A 211 -6.35 -27.85 -26.03
N LYS A 212 -5.40 -28.47 -25.33
CA LYS A 212 -5.35 -29.92 -25.15
C LYS A 212 -6.38 -30.36 -24.12
#